data_AF-A0A246U4Q9-F1
#
_entry.id   AF-A0A246U4Q9-F1
#
_cell.length_a   1.000
_cell.length_b   1.000
_cell.length_c   1.000
_cell.angle_alpha   90.00
_cell.angle_beta   90.00
_cell.angle_gamma   90.00
#
_symmetry.space_group_name_H-M   'P 1'
#
loop_
_entity.id
_entity.type
_entity.pdbx_description
1 polymer ?
#
loop_
_entity_poly.entity_id
_entity_poly.type
_entity_poly.pdbx_seq_one_letter_code
_entity_poly.pdbx_strand_id
1 'polypeptide(L)' 'MSEFEVQQGSDVSAINVALKTLCREYGVERDRKSVLQIATLLVRLSNEGTLGTEDLVRIARDELMAGFAFSSDAQDHSS' A
#
# COMPACT_ATOMS: atom_id res chain seq x y z
N MET A 1 13.71 24.45 -3.19
CA MET A 1 12.75 23.38 -2.85
C MET A 1 12.81 22.40 -3.99
N SER A 2 13.46 21.26 -3.75
CA SER A 2 13.80 20.28 -4.79
C SER A 2 12.54 19.56 -5.26
N GLU A 3 12.41 19.31 -6.56
CA GLU A 3 11.31 18.53 -7.16
C GLU A 3 11.10 17.16 -6.48
N PHE A 4 12.16 16.63 -5.88
CA PHE A 4 12.17 15.41 -5.07
C PHE A 4 11.33 15.48 -3.77
N GLU A 5 11.19 16.65 -3.13
CA GLU A 5 10.35 16.79 -1.92
C GLU A 5 8.85 16.85 -2.27
N VAL A 6 8.52 17.44 -3.42
CA VAL A 6 7.15 17.58 -3.90
C VAL A 6 6.59 16.21 -4.31
N GLN A 7 7.42 15.39 -4.96
CA GLN A 7 7.06 14.03 -5.35
C GLN A 7 6.78 13.14 -4.14
N GLN A 8 7.66 13.19 -3.13
CA GLN A 8 7.51 12.41 -1.90
C GLN A 8 6.24 12.78 -1.11
N GLY A 9 5.87 14.07 -1.08
CA GLY A 9 4.61 14.53 -0.47
C GLY A 9 3.37 14.08 -1.24
N SER A 10 3.45 14.01 -2.57
CA SER A 10 2.39 13.50 -3.44
C SER A 10 2.15 12.00 -3.23
N ASP A 11 3.22 11.22 -3.08
CA ASP A 11 3.15 9.77 -2.89
C ASP A 11 2.51 9.42 -1.55
N VAL A 12 2.92 10.08 -0.46
CA VAL A 12 2.31 9.91 0.87
C VAL A 12 0.83 10.30 0.87
N SER A 13 0.46 11.37 0.16
CA SER A 13 -0.94 11.77 0.03
C SER A 13 -1.76 10.72 -0.72
N ALA A 14 -1.25 10.19 -1.83
CA ALA A 14 -1.91 9.14 -2.61
C ALA A 14 -2.09 7.85 -1.79
N ILE A 15 -1.06 7.42 -1.07
CA ILE A 15 -1.13 6.26 -0.16
C ILE A 15 -2.21 6.47 0.91
N ASN A 16 -2.29 7.65 1.52
CA ASN A 16 -3.26 7.91 2.58
C ASN A 16 -4.71 7.92 2.06
N VAL A 17 -4.95 8.47 0.87
CA VAL A 17 -6.29 8.41 0.23
C VAL A 17 -6.65 6.98 -0.15
N ALA A 18 -5.72 6.24 -0.74
CA ALA A 18 -5.93 4.83 -1.08
C ALA A 18 -6.21 3.97 0.16
N LEU A 19 -5.45 4.16 1.24
CA LEU A 19 -5.64 3.47 2.52
C LEU A 19 -7.04 3.72 3.10
N LYS A 20 -7.47 4.99 3.16
CA LYS A 20 -8.82 5.33 3.65
C LYS A 20 -9.92 4.72 2.80
N THR A 21 -9.73 4.69 1.48
CA THR A 21 -10.69 4.11 0.54
C THR A 21 -10.84 2.62 0.78
N LEU A 22 -9.73 1.87 0.78
CA LEU A 22 -9.72 0.43 1.00
C LEU A 22 -10.24 0.09 2.42
N CYS A 23 -9.78 0.79 3.46
CA CYS A 23 -10.26 0.54 4.83
C CYS A 23 -11.77 0.71 4.98
N ARG A 24 -12.37 1.69 4.29
CA ARG A 24 -13.83 1.89 4.27
C ARG A 24 -14.56 0.80 3.50
N GLU A 25 -14.03 0.42 2.34
CA GLU A 25 -14.63 -0.61 1.49
C GLU A 25 -14.67 -1.98 2.16
N TYR A 26 -13.58 -2.36 2.83
CA TYR A 26 -13.49 -3.64 3.55
C TYR A 26 -14.05 -3.57 4.98
N GLY A 27 -14.44 -2.38 5.47
CA GLY A 27 -14.97 -2.19 6.83
C GLY A 27 -13.94 -2.46 7.95
N VAL A 28 -12.64 -2.32 7.65
CA VAL A 28 -11.54 -2.70 8.54
C VAL A 28 -10.95 -1.54 9.35
N GLU A 29 -11.60 -0.39 9.39
CA GLU A 29 -11.10 0.85 10.01
C GLU A 29 -10.66 0.70 11.48
N ARG A 30 -11.21 -0.30 12.19
CA ARG A 30 -10.89 -0.61 13.59
C ARG A 30 -9.97 -1.82 13.77
N ASP A 31 -9.75 -2.60 12.72
CA ASP A 31 -8.81 -3.72 12.73
C ASP A 31 -7.41 -3.22 12.40
N ARG A 32 -6.63 -2.94 13.46
CA ARG A 32 -5.26 -2.45 13.31
C ARG A 32 -4.40 -3.39 12.47
N LYS A 33 -4.63 -4.71 12.51
CA LYS A 33 -3.85 -5.67 11.73
C LYS A 33 -4.16 -5.51 10.25
N SER A 34 -5.44 -5.49 9.88
CA SER A 34 -5.85 -5.29 8.49
C SER A 34 -5.44 -3.92 7.95
N VAL A 35 -5.58 -2.85 8.74
CA VAL A 35 -5.13 -1.51 8.36
C VAL A 35 -3.62 -1.51 8.07
N LEU A 36 -2.81 -2.14 8.92
CA LEU A 36 -1.37 -2.25 8.70
C LEU A 36 -1.03 -3.07 7.46
N GLN A 37 -1.73 -4.18 7.20
CA GLN A 37 -1.52 -4.98 6.00
C GLN A 37 -1.79 -4.18 4.72
N ILE A 38 -2.89 -3.43 4.69
CA ILE A 38 -3.24 -2.56 3.55
C ILE A 38 -2.22 -1.42 3.41
N ALA A 39 -1.82 -0.79 4.51
CA ALA A 39 -0.83 0.30 4.49
C ALA A 39 0.53 -0.19 3.95
N THR A 40 1.01 -1.35 4.39
CA THR A 40 2.25 -1.94 3.91
C THR A 40 2.18 -2.29 2.43
N LEU A 41 1.05 -2.84 1.96
CA LEU A 41 0.81 -3.11 0.56
C LEU A 41 0.90 -1.83 -0.28
N LEU A 42 0.23 -0.76 0.14
CA LEU A 42 0.24 0.52 -0.59
C LEU A 42 1.63 1.16 -0.64
N VAL A 43 2.41 1.08 0.45
CA VAL A 43 3.80 1.55 0.46
C VAL A 43 4.65 0.76 -0.52
N ARG A 44 4.49 -0.57 -0.56
CA ARG A 44 5.21 -1.43 -1.51
C ARG A 44 4.87 -1.06 -2.96
N LEU A 45 3.60 -0.95 -3.30
CA LEU A 45 3.15 -0.58 -4.65
C LEU A 45 3.66 0.79 -5.08
N SER A 46 3.67 1.75 -4.15
CA SER A 46 4.22 3.09 -4.40
C SER A 46 5.74 3.03 -4.65
N ASN A 47 6.48 2.21 -3.91
CA ASN A 47 7.92 2.00 -4.11
C ASN A 47 8.24 1.28 -5.44
N GLU A 48 7.34 0.44 -5.93
CA GLU A 48 7.45 -0.23 -7.23
C GLU A 48 7.16 0.72 -8.42
N GLY A 49 6.81 1.98 -8.15
CA GLY A 49 6.58 3.01 -9.16
C GLY A 49 5.12 3.19 -9.57
N THR A 50 4.17 2.66 -8.79
CA THR A 50 2.74 2.93 -9.01
C THR A 50 2.45 4.39 -8.69
N LEU A 51 2.14 5.18 -9.72
CA LEU A 51 1.88 6.61 -9.59
C LEU A 51 0.38 6.88 -9.56
N GLY A 52 -0.12 7.26 -8.38
CA GLY A 52 -1.46 7.81 -8.23
C GLY A 52 -2.43 6.94 -7.44
N THR A 53 -3.43 7.62 -6.89
CA THR A 53 -4.40 7.03 -5.94
C THR A 53 -5.23 5.92 -6.58
N GLU A 54 -5.71 6.13 -7.81
CA GLU A 54 -6.61 5.17 -8.48
C GLU A 54 -5.91 3.86 -8.82
N ASP A 55 -4.67 3.93 -9.30
CA ASP A 55 -3.86 2.73 -9.57
C ASP A 55 -3.49 1.99 -8.29
N LEU A 56 -3.11 2.71 -7.23
CA LEU A 56 -2.87 2.12 -5.92
C LEU A 56 -4.10 1.36 -5.39
N VAL A 57 -5.29 1.96 -5.48
CA VAL A 57 -6.54 1.31 -5.05
C VAL A 57 -6.85 0.07 -5.90
N ARG A 58 -6.72 0.18 -7.23
CA ARG A 58 -7.02 -0.91 -8.16
C ARG A 58 -6.11 -2.10 -7.93
N ILE A 59 -4.79 -1.89 -7.91
CA ILE A 59 -3.81 -2.97 -7.75
C ILE A 59 -3.91 -3.58 -6.34
N ALA A 60 -4.01 -2.75 -5.30
CA ALA A 60 -4.14 -3.26 -3.94
C ALA A 60 -5.42 -4.10 -3.76
N ARG A 61 -6.54 -3.70 -4.39
CA ARG A 61 -7.78 -4.48 -4.38
C ARG A 61 -7.61 -5.83 -5.06
N ASP A 62 -6.99 -5.87 -6.23
CA ASP A 62 -6.73 -7.10 -6.97
C ASP A 62 -5.85 -8.06 -6.14
N GLU A 63 -4.82 -7.53 -5.48
CA GLU A 63 -3.93 -8.31 -4.62
C GLU A 63 -4.61 -8.81 -3.33
N LEU A 64 -5.47 -8.00 -2.72
CA LEU A 64 -6.29 -8.41 -1.57
C LEU A 64 -7.29 -9.50 -1.94
N MET A 65 -7.89 -9.44 -3.14
CA MET A 65 -8.79 -10.48 -3.66
C MET A 65 -8.05 -11.76 -4.05
N ALA A 66 -6.83 -11.64 -4.58
CA ALA A 66 -5.94 -12.77 -4.84
C ALA A 66 -5.44 -13.44 -3.54
N GLY A 67 -5.77 -12.88 -2.37
CA GLY A 67 -5.51 -13.45 -1.07
C GLY A 67 -4.14 -13.09 -0.52
N PHE A 68 -3.62 -11.89 -0.83
CA PHE A 68 -2.30 -11.35 -0.48
C PHE A 68 -1.63 -12.14 0.66
N ALA A 69 -0.91 -13.18 0.26
CA ALA A 69 -0.09 -13.95 1.16
C ALA A 69 1.09 -13.04 1.47
N PHE A 70 1.13 -12.52 2.70
CA PHE A 70 2.34 -11.91 3.21
C PHE A 70 3.37 -13.04 3.37
N SER A 71 3.96 -13.50 2.26
CA SER A 71 5.24 -14.19 2.30
C SER A 71 6.22 -13.12 2.75
N SER A 72 6.36 -13.02 4.07
CA SER A 72 7.54 -12.43 4.68
C SER A 72 8.71 -13.32 4.29
N ASP A 73 9.19 -13.20 3.05
CA ASP A 73 10.51 -13.71 2.65
C ASP A 73 11.56 -12.79 3.28
N ALA A 74 11.64 -12.91 4.60
CA ALA A 74 12.75 -12.47 5.42
C ALA A 74 13.21 -13.71 6.21
N GLN A 75 13.70 -14.73 5.48
CA GLN A 75 14.59 -15.84 5.88
C GLN A 75 14.63 -16.78 4.65
N ASP A 76 15.74 -16.95 3.92
CA ASP A 76 17.01 -17.42 4.42
C ASP A 76 18.21 -16.83 3.67
N HIS A 77 19.23 -16.49 4.45
CA HIS A 77 20.56 -16.15 3.96
C HIS A 77 21.36 -17.47 3.91
N SER A 78 22.08 -17.71 2.82
CA SER A 78 23.19 -18.68 2.69
C SER A 78 22.85 -20.18 2.60
N SER A 79 23.18 -20.79 1.45
CA SER A 79 24.43 -21.56 1.26
C SER A 79 24.69 -21.83 -0.21
#